data_AF-A0A7Y4ZW46-F1
#
_entry.id   AF-A0A7Y4ZW46-F1
#
_cell.length_a   1.000
_cell.length_b   1.000
_cell.length_c   1.000
_cell.angle_alpha   90.00
_cell.angle_beta   90.00
_cell.angle_gamma   90.00
#
_symmetry.space_group_name_H-M   'P 1'
#
loop_
_entity.id
_entity.type
_entity.pdbx_description
1 polymer ?
#
loop_
_entity_poly.entity_id
_entity_poly.type
_entity_poly.pdbx_seq_one_letter_code
_entity_poly.pdbx_strand_id
1 'polypeptide(L)'
;MPALGTTEGYDQIAGYDGNTEWVTLDIDGDGKIDLVNTATLADGKVWGGDGAAYWKVYKNTGTGFATTATQWTLPALGTTEGYDQIAGYDGNTEWVTLDIDGDGKIDLVNTATLADGKVWGGDGAAYWKVYKNTGTGFATTATQWTLPALGTTEGY
;
A
#
# COMPACT_ATOMS: atom_id res chain seq x y z
N MET A 1 -18.18 15.96 -6.01
CA MET A 1 -17.01 15.50 -5.24
C MET A 1 -17.34 14.13 -4.68
N PRO A 2 -16.40 13.16 -4.68
CA PRO A 2 -16.60 11.93 -3.92
C PRO A 2 -16.77 12.36 -2.45
N ALA A 3 -17.95 12.17 -1.89
CA ALA A 3 -18.16 12.45 -0.48
C ALA A 3 -17.64 11.24 0.30
N LEU A 4 -16.58 11.42 1.08
CA LEU A 4 -16.41 10.61 2.27
C LEU A 4 -17.67 10.81 3.12
N GLY A 5 -18.20 9.75 3.72
CA GLY A 5 -19.36 9.81 4.60
C GLY A 5 -19.10 10.54 5.93
N THR A 6 -18.08 11.39 6.00
CA THR A 6 -17.65 12.15 7.16
C THR A 6 -17.80 13.65 6.94
N THR A 7 -17.94 14.39 8.04
CA THR A 7 -18.18 15.85 8.03
C THR A 7 -16.96 16.67 7.59
N GLU A 8 -15.75 16.09 7.59
CA GLU A 8 -14.50 16.80 7.29
C GLU A 8 -14.08 16.68 5.82
N GLY A 9 -14.42 15.57 5.14
CA GLY A 9 -14.09 15.37 3.72
C GLY A 9 -12.59 15.27 3.45
N TYR A 10 -12.18 15.42 2.19
CA TYR A 10 -10.76 15.46 1.80
C TYR A 10 -10.19 16.87 2.03
N ASP A 11 -10.02 17.27 3.29
CA ASP A 11 -9.52 18.59 3.68
C ASP A 11 -7.99 18.71 3.62
N GLN A 12 -7.29 17.58 3.48
CA GLN A 12 -5.84 17.45 3.48
C GLN A 12 -5.34 16.50 2.38
N ILE A 13 -4.06 16.61 2.02
CA ILE A 13 -3.40 15.74 1.03
C ILE A 13 -3.24 14.30 1.51
N ALA A 14 -3.25 14.10 2.82
CA ALA A 14 -3.37 12.80 3.47
C ALA A 14 -4.12 13.02 4.78
N GLY A 15 -4.93 12.07 5.19
CA GLY A 15 -5.72 12.20 6.39
C GLY A 15 -6.33 10.88 6.83
N TYR A 16 -6.75 10.87 8.07
CA TYR A 16 -7.40 9.74 8.72
C TYR A 16 -8.58 10.27 9.52
N ASP A 17 -9.78 9.79 9.22
CA ASP A 17 -11.02 10.25 9.87
C ASP A 17 -11.52 9.32 11.00
N GLY A 18 -10.65 8.45 11.49
CA GLY A 18 -10.98 7.46 12.51
C GLY A 18 -11.29 6.08 11.95
N ASN A 19 -11.61 5.96 10.66
CA ASN A 19 -11.77 4.66 9.99
C ASN A 19 -11.08 4.63 8.62
N THR A 20 -11.27 5.63 7.75
CA THR A 20 -10.61 5.65 6.45
C THR A 20 -9.35 6.48 6.47
N GLU A 21 -8.27 5.93 5.93
CA GLU A 21 -7.12 6.71 5.48
C GLU A 21 -7.25 7.05 4.00
N TRP A 22 -6.93 8.30 3.66
CA TRP A 22 -6.73 8.73 2.29
C TRP A 22 -5.38 9.41 2.15
N VAL A 23 -4.83 9.35 0.95
CA VAL A 23 -3.58 10.00 0.60
C VAL A 23 -3.59 10.35 -0.88
N THR A 24 -2.86 11.39 -1.24
CA THR A 24 -2.63 11.76 -2.62
C THR A 24 -1.22 11.37 -3.06
N LEU A 25 -1.10 10.51 -4.06
CA LEU A 25 0.18 10.11 -4.68
C LEU A 25 -0.01 9.80 -6.17
N ASP A 26 1.06 9.89 -6.95
CA ASP A 26 1.08 9.36 -8.33
C ASP A 26 1.23 7.83 -8.27
N ILE A 27 0.12 7.11 -8.24
CA ILE A 27 0.13 5.65 -8.04
C ILE A 27 0.31 4.88 -9.35
N ASP A 28 0.07 5.48 -10.52
CA ASP A 28 0.22 4.79 -11.82
C ASP A 28 1.36 5.31 -12.69
N GLY A 29 2.09 6.32 -12.23
CA GLY A 29 3.25 6.88 -12.92
C GLY A 29 2.88 7.73 -14.13
N ASP A 30 1.66 8.26 -14.20
CA ASP A 30 1.23 9.13 -15.30
C ASP A 30 1.72 10.59 -15.14
N GLY A 31 2.41 10.89 -14.04
CA GLY A 31 2.90 12.22 -13.69
C GLY A 31 1.87 13.10 -13.01
N LYS A 32 0.68 12.57 -12.67
CA LYS A 32 -0.36 13.28 -11.93
C LYS A 32 -0.64 12.60 -10.61
N ILE A 33 -0.78 13.43 -9.58
CA ILE A 33 -1.14 12.97 -8.25
C ILE A 33 -2.60 12.54 -8.24
N ASP A 34 -2.87 11.28 -7.91
CA ASP A 34 -4.20 10.70 -7.72
C ASP A 34 -4.65 10.78 -6.26
N LEU A 35 -5.96 10.60 -6.03
CA LEU A 35 -6.51 10.44 -4.68
C LEU A 35 -6.78 8.96 -4.42
N VAL A 36 -6.17 8.43 -3.38
CA VAL A 36 -6.22 7.02 -3.00
C VAL A 36 -6.86 6.92 -1.63
N ASN A 37 -7.94 6.15 -1.52
CA ASN A 37 -8.44 5.72 -0.23
C ASN A 37 -8.00 4.28 -0.02
N THR A 38 -7.45 3.98 1.15
CA THR A 38 -6.84 2.69 1.45
C THR A 38 -7.72 1.77 2.31
N ALA A 39 -8.66 2.35 3.06
CA ALA A 39 -9.54 1.62 3.99
C ALA A 39 -11.01 2.07 3.99
N THR A 40 -11.93 1.22 4.43
CA THR A 40 -13.36 1.51 4.50
C THR A 40 -13.72 2.37 5.71
N LEU A 41 -14.74 3.22 5.55
CA LEU A 41 -15.25 4.08 6.61
C LEU A 41 -15.98 3.31 7.73
N ALA A 42 -16.34 2.06 7.50
CA ALA A 42 -17.17 1.30 8.45
C ALA A 42 -16.33 0.68 9.57
N ASP A 43 -15.14 0.19 9.22
CA ASP A 43 -14.31 -0.64 10.10
C ASP A 43 -12.80 -0.43 9.93
N GLY A 44 -12.38 0.48 9.05
CA GLY A 44 -10.98 0.78 8.79
C GLY A 44 -10.18 -0.31 8.12
N LYS A 45 -10.84 -1.22 7.38
CA LYS A 45 -10.17 -2.31 6.67
C LYS A 45 -10.13 -2.06 5.18
N VAL A 46 -9.25 -2.75 4.46
CA VAL A 46 -9.28 -2.73 2.98
C VAL A 46 -10.65 -3.18 2.44
N TRP A 47 -11.07 -2.63 1.30
CA TRP A 47 -12.29 -3.12 0.64
C TRP A 47 -12.08 -4.53 0.11
N GLY A 48 -13.16 -5.32 0.07
CA GLY A 48 -13.14 -6.68 -0.50
C GLY A 48 -12.69 -7.77 0.48
N GLY A 49 -12.00 -7.40 1.57
CA GLY A 49 -11.43 -8.35 2.53
C GLY A 49 -10.23 -9.14 1.98
N ASP A 50 -9.62 -9.98 2.82
CA ASP A 50 -8.42 -10.72 2.45
C ASP A 50 -8.67 -11.68 1.27
N GLY A 51 -7.75 -11.68 0.30
CA GLY A 51 -7.83 -12.47 -0.94
C GLY A 51 -8.56 -11.81 -2.13
N ALA A 52 -9.32 -10.73 -1.90
CA ALA A 52 -9.89 -9.89 -2.97
C ALA A 52 -9.75 -8.39 -2.64
N ALA A 53 -8.75 -8.06 -1.83
CA ALA A 53 -8.52 -6.74 -1.30
C ALA A 53 -8.22 -5.72 -2.41
N TYR A 54 -8.72 -4.50 -2.26
CA TYR A 54 -8.40 -3.39 -3.15
C TYR A 54 -8.45 -2.03 -2.46
N TRP A 55 -7.71 -1.07 -2.99
CA TRP A 55 -7.88 0.36 -2.72
C TRP A 55 -8.81 1.01 -3.72
N LYS A 56 -9.42 2.15 -3.34
CA LYS A 56 -10.18 2.98 -4.27
C LYS A 56 -9.30 4.13 -4.75
N VAL A 57 -9.01 4.13 -6.04
CA VAL A 57 -8.19 5.18 -6.69
C VAL A 57 -9.07 6.07 -7.55
N TYR A 58 -9.15 7.34 -7.20
CA TYR A 58 -9.82 8.37 -7.98
C TYR A 58 -8.78 9.11 -8.82
N LYS A 59 -8.71 8.76 -10.10
CA LYS A 59 -7.70 9.26 -11.03
C LYS A 59 -7.76 10.77 -11.24
N ASN A 60 -6.60 11.41 -11.35
CA ASN A 60 -6.50 12.82 -11.68
C ASN A 60 -6.82 13.07 -13.16
N THR A 61 -7.78 13.96 -13.40
CA THR A 61 -8.28 14.33 -14.73
C THR A 61 -7.60 15.57 -15.31
N GLY A 62 -6.68 16.19 -14.57
CA GLY A 62 -6.04 17.47 -14.88
C GLY A 62 -6.80 18.69 -14.35
N THR A 63 -8.09 18.57 -14.06
CA THR A 63 -8.93 19.63 -13.47
C THR A 63 -9.58 19.22 -12.14
N GLY A 64 -9.25 18.03 -11.62
CA GLY A 64 -9.81 17.43 -10.41
C GLY A 64 -9.71 15.90 -10.45
N PHE A 65 -10.30 15.23 -9.46
CA PHE A 65 -10.33 13.76 -9.41
C PHE A 65 -11.59 13.20 -10.08
N ALA A 66 -11.46 12.00 -10.67
CA ALA A 66 -12.58 11.24 -11.19
C ALA A 66 -13.65 11.03 -10.10
N THR A 67 -14.93 11.04 -10.50
CA THR A 67 -16.03 10.83 -9.55
C THR A 67 -16.26 9.36 -9.21
N THR A 68 -15.72 8.47 -10.03
CA THR A 68 -15.79 7.02 -9.85
C THR A 68 -14.39 6.49 -9.59
N ALA A 69 -14.23 5.70 -8.54
CA ALA A 69 -12.96 5.05 -8.24
C ALA A 69 -12.71 3.85 -9.16
N THR A 70 -11.47 3.69 -9.59
CA THR A 70 -10.94 2.41 -10.06
C THR A 70 -10.58 1.55 -8.84
N GLN A 71 -10.86 0.26 -8.91
CA GLN A 71 -10.37 -0.69 -7.90
C GLN A 71 -8.91 -1.00 -8.18
N TRP A 72 -8.05 -0.72 -7.21
CA TRP A 72 -6.62 -1.01 -7.26
C TRP A 72 -6.34 -2.28 -6.49
N THR A 73 -6.15 -3.39 -7.18
CA THR A 73 -6.02 -4.71 -6.54
C THR A 73 -4.80 -4.79 -5.64
N LEU A 74 -4.93 -5.47 -4.50
CA LEU A 74 -3.87 -5.73 -3.54
C LEU A 74 -3.55 -7.24 -3.45
N PRO A 75 -2.30 -7.62 -3.12
CA PRO A 75 -2.02 -8.96 -2.63
C PRO A 75 -2.70 -9.20 -1.27
N ALA A 76 -2.81 -10.46 -0.88
CA ALA A 76 -3.21 -10.82 0.48
C ALA A 76 -2.08 -10.48 1.46
N LEU A 77 -2.40 -9.74 2.51
CA LEU A 77 -1.49 -9.57 3.66
C LEU A 77 -1.59 -10.78 4.60
N GLY A 78 -2.74 -11.47 4.62
CA GLY A 78 -3.01 -12.56 5.56
C GLY A 78 -3.55 -12.10 6.92
N THR A 79 -3.94 -10.83 7.02
CA THR A 79 -4.63 -10.24 8.18
C THR A 79 -6.04 -9.79 7.79
N THR A 80 -6.88 -9.49 8.78
CA THR A 80 -8.26 -9.07 8.51
C THR A 80 -8.30 -7.64 7.97
N GLU A 81 -7.35 -6.82 8.40
CA GLU A 81 -7.18 -5.41 8.08
C GLU A 81 -6.68 -5.22 6.65
N GLY A 82 -5.76 -6.09 6.20
CA GLY A 82 -5.09 -5.96 4.90
C GLY A 82 -4.10 -4.81 4.88
N TYR A 83 -3.71 -4.37 3.69
CA TYR A 83 -2.91 -3.14 3.51
C TYR A 83 -3.82 -1.91 3.62
N ASP A 84 -4.27 -1.58 4.82
CA ASP A 84 -5.21 -0.49 5.10
C ASP A 84 -4.57 0.91 5.03
N GLN A 85 -3.24 0.98 4.83
CA GLN A 85 -2.44 2.20 4.73
C GLN A 85 -1.37 2.07 3.63
N ILE A 86 -0.82 3.19 3.15
CA ILE A 86 0.30 3.17 2.19
C ILE A 86 1.64 2.77 2.84
N ALA A 87 1.77 2.96 4.14
CA ALA A 87 2.88 2.45 4.93
C ALA A 87 2.32 2.12 6.31
N GLY A 88 2.66 0.94 6.83
CA GLY A 88 2.03 0.46 8.05
C GLY A 88 2.73 -0.75 8.64
N TYR A 89 2.25 -1.13 9.81
CA TYR A 89 2.74 -2.28 10.56
C TYR A 89 1.57 -2.97 11.25
N ASP A 90 1.36 -4.26 10.98
CA ASP A 90 0.23 -5.04 11.52
C ASP A 90 0.57 -5.76 12.83
N GLY A 91 1.71 -5.44 13.45
CA GLY A 91 2.24 -6.20 14.58
C GLY A 91 3.24 -7.28 14.16
N ASN A 92 3.34 -7.58 12.86
CA ASN A 92 4.30 -8.52 12.35
C ASN A 92 4.91 -8.11 10.99
N THR A 93 4.09 -7.81 9.98
CA THR A 93 4.56 -7.28 8.70
C THR A 93 4.66 -5.77 8.77
N GLU A 94 5.81 -5.24 8.37
CA GLU A 94 5.96 -3.83 8.01
C GLU A 94 5.92 -3.70 6.48
N TRP A 95 5.19 -2.71 5.98
CA TRP A 95 5.09 -2.41 4.56
C TRP A 95 5.18 -0.92 4.27
N VAL A 96 5.52 -0.61 3.04
CA VAL A 96 5.57 0.74 2.49
C VAL A 96 5.31 0.69 1.00
N THR A 97 4.73 1.76 0.46
CA THR A 97 4.67 1.97 -0.98
C THR A 97 5.75 2.94 -1.45
N LEU A 98 6.59 2.51 -2.40
CA LEU A 98 7.59 3.36 -3.06
C LEU A 98 7.93 2.82 -4.45
N ASP A 99 8.39 3.69 -5.36
CA ASP A 99 8.94 3.26 -6.66
C ASP A 99 10.34 2.69 -6.44
N ILE A 100 10.43 1.37 -6.29
CA ILE A 100 11.69 0.69 -5.91
C ILE A 100 12.50 0.29 -7.13
N ASP A 101 11.87 0.17 -8.30
CA ASP A 101 12.52 -0.26 -9.53
C ASP A 101 12.78 0.87 -10.54
N GLY A 102 12.28 2.07 -10.26
CA GLY A 102 12.47 3.28 -11.05
C GLY A 102 11.63 3.32 -12.32
N ASP A 103 10.55 2.53 -12.41
CA ASP A 103 9.67 2.51 -13.58
C ASP A 103 8.65 3.66 -13.60
N GLY A 104 8.66 4.50 -12.56
CA GLY A 104 7.77 5.65 -12.38
C GLY A 104 6.46 5.30 -11.67
N LYS A 105 6.18 4.02 -11.39
CA LYS A 105 5.00 3.59 -10.65
C LYS A 105 5.40 3.17 -9.25
N ILE A 106 4.56 3.52 -8.29
CA ILE A 106 4.77 3.14 -6.90
C ILE A 106 4.46 1.65 -6.73
N ASP A 107 5.39 0.88 -6.17
CA ASP A 107 5.23 -0.53 -5.81
C ASP A 107 4.82 -0.71 -4.34
N LEU A 108 4.31 -1.89 -3.96
CA LEU A 108 4.06 -2.27 -2.58
C LEU A 108 5.17 -3.20 -2.09
N VAL A 109 5.84 -2.81 -1.00
CA VAL A 109 7.02 -3.48 -0.48
C VAL A 109 6.75 -3.90 0.96
N ASN A 110 6.88 -5.19 1.26
CA ASN A 110 6.96 -5.65 2.63
C ASN A 110 8.43 -5.76 3.03
N THR A 111 8.77 -5.14 4.16
CA THR A 111 10.14 -5.01 4.65
C THR A 111 10.46 -5.98 5.79
N ALA A 112 9.44 -6.46 6.52
CA ALA A 112 9.57 -7.36 7.67
C ALA A 112 8.46 -8.43 7.74
N THR A 113 8.68 -9.54 8.46
CA THR A 113 7.85 -10.75 8.40
C THR A 113 6.76 -10.88 9.47
N LEU A 114 5.68 -11.56 9.06
CA LEU A 114 4.53 -11.94 9.88
C LEU A 114 4.80 -12.74 11.18
N ALA A 115 6.02 -13.21 11.45
CA ALA A 115 6.27 -14.07 12.62
C ALA A 115 7.00 -13.35 13.77
N ASP A 116 7.83 -12.35 13.46
CA ASP A 116 8.80 -11.80 14.41
C ASP A 116 9.27 -10.37 14.09
N GLY A 117 8.72 -9.73 13.03
CA GLY A 117 9.14 -8.39 12.62
C GLY A 117 10.55 -8.32 12.03
N LYS A 118 11.14 -9.46 11.64
CA LYS A 118 12.47 -9.54 11.02
C LYS A 118 12.38 -9.57 9.51
N VAL A 119 13.49 -9.36 8.81
CA VAL A 119 13.52 -9.54 7.34
C VAL A 119 13.35 -11.01 6.94
N TRP A 120 12.82 -11.30 5.76
CA TRP A 120 12.84 -12.66 5.22
C TRP A 120 14.25 -13.13 4.89
N GLY A 121 14.48 -14.44 5.00
CA GLY A 121 15.72 -15.09 4.54
C GLY A 121 16.86 -15.10 5.55
N GLY A 122 16.82 -14.23 6.58
CA GLY A 122 17.81 -14.18 7.65
C GLY A 122 19.22 -13.82 7.18
N ASP A 123 20.21 -14.12 8.01
CA ASP A 123 21.60 -13.70 7.78
C ASP A 123 22.20 -14.28 6.48
N GLY A 124 22.70 -13.39 5.63
CA GLY A 124 23.36 -13.74 4.36
C GLY A 124 22.42 -14.05 3.19
N ALA A 125 21.11 -14.09 3.42
CA ALA A 125 20.09 -14.28 2.37
C ALA A 125 18.88 -13.36 2.56
N ALA A 126 19.04 -12.25 3.28
CA ALA A 126 17.99 -11.30 3.59
C ALA A 126 17.33 -10.72 2.32
N TYR A 127 16.01 -10.60 2.31
CA TYR A 127 15.28 -9.97 1.20
C TYR A 127 13.98 -9.30 1.62
N TRP A 128 13.58 -8.28 0.87
CA TRP A 128 12.23 -7.73 0.88
C TRP A 128 11.35 -8.43 -0.14
N LYS A 129 10.04 -8.47 0.15
CA LYS A 129 9.03 -8.93 -0.81
C LYS A 129 8.42 -7.72 -1.48
N VAL A 130 8.48 -7.68 -2.81
CA VAL A 130 7.89 -6.57 -3.56
C VAL A 130 6.84 -7.06 -4.53
N TYR A 131 5.68 -6.43 -4.43
CA TYR A 131 4.52 -6.65 -5.25
C TYR A 131 4.44 -5.52 -6.26
N LYS A 132 4.90 -5.80 -7.49
CA LYS A 132 5.02 -4.79 -8.53
C LYS A 132 3.68 -4.17 -8.91
N ASN A 133 3.69 -2.89 -9.21
CA ASN A 133 2.56 -2.19 -9.79
C ASN A 133 2.29 -2.66 -11.22
N THR A 134 1.03 -2.97 -11.52
CA THR A 134 0.56 -3.48 -12.81
C THR A 134 -0.19 -2.44 -13.64
N GLY A 135 -0.34 -1.22 -13.12
CA GLY A 135 -1.16 -0.14 -13.71
C GLY A 135 -2.63 -0.19 -13.31
N THR A 136 -3.08 -1.26 -12.64
CA THR A 136 -4.46 -1.39 -12.09
C THR A 136 -4.48 -2.00 -10.68
N GLY A 137 -3.33 -2.10 -10.03
CA GLY A 137 -3.15 -2.84 -8.79
C GLY A 137 -1.70 -3.26 -8.59
N PHE A 138 -1.42 -3.88 -7.46
CA PHE A 138 -0.16 -4.57 -7.20
C PHE A 138 -0.28 -6.05 -7.56
N ALA A 139 0.81 -6.65 -8.00
CA ALA A 139 0.88 -8.07 -8.30
C ALA A 139 0.51 -8.89 -7.06
N THR A 140 -0.13 -10.05 -7.25
CA THR A 140 -0.49 -10.93 -6.13
C THR A 140 0.67 -11.79 -5.65
N THR A 141 1.73 -11.90 -6.45
CA THR A 141 2.95 -12.64 -6.13
C THR A 141 4.12 -11.68 -6.03
N ALA A 142 4.86 -11.77 -4.92
CA ALA A 142 6.04 -10.95 -4.71
C ALA A 142 7.25 -11.46 -5.50
N THR A 143 8.08 -10.53 -5.93
CA THR A 143 9.47 -10.77 -6.29
C THR A 143 10.37 -10.51 -5.09
N GLN A 144 11.47 -11.25 -4.97
CA GLN A 144 12.44 -11.07 -3.90
C GLN A 144 13.46 -10.01 -4.29
N TRP A 145 13.63 -9.01 -3.42
CA TRP A 145 14.68 -8.00 -3.55
C TRP A 145 15.73 -8.24 -2.48
N THR A 146 16.91 -8.71 -2.88
CA THR A 146 17.99 -9.10 -1.95
C THR A 146 18.57 -7.89 -1.25
N LEU A 147 18.80 -8.01 0.06
CA LEU A 147 19.46 -7.00 0.87
C LEU A 147 20.93 -7.35 1.10
N PRO A 148 21.79 -6.33 1.27
CA PRO A 148 23.17 -6.54 1.70
C PRO A 148 23.23 -7.18 3.09
N ALA A 149 24.24 -8.02 3.31
CA ALA A 149 24.57 -8.53 4.64
C ALA A 149 25.10 -7.38 5.53
N LEU A 150 24.53 -7.20 6.73
CA LEU A 150 24.98 -6.16 7.68
C LEU A 150 26.27 -6.53 8.45
N GLY A 151 26.71 -7.80 8.39
CA GLY A 151 27.95 -8.26 9.01
C GLY A 151 27.93 -8.28 10.54
N THR A 152 26.77 -8.09 11.17
CA THR A 152 26.56 -8.18 12.62
C THR A 152 26.01 -9.55 13.01
N THR A 153 26.38 -10.04 14.20
CA THR A 153 25.88 -11.30 14.77
C THR A 153 24.49 -11.17 15.41
N GLU A 154 23.99 -9.94 15.58
CA GLU A 154 22.60 -9.70 15.91
C GLU A 154 21.85 -9.56 14.58
N GLY A 155 21.20 -10.65 14.19
CA GLY A 155 20.48 -10.77 12.93
C GLY A 155 19.30 -9.80 12.84
N TYR A 156 18.87 -9.59 11.59
CA TYR A 156 17.71 -8.80 11.17
C TYR A 156 16.44 -9.06 11.98
#